data_AF-A0A1J4Y6W5-F1
#
_entry.id   AF-A0A1J4Y6W5-F1
#
_cell.length_a   1.000
_cell.length_b   1.000
_cell.length_c   1.000
_cell.angle_alpha   90.00
_cell.angle_beta   90.00
_cell.angle_gamma   90.00
#
_symmetry.space_group_name_H-M   'P 1'
#
loop_
_entity.id
_entity.type
_entity.pdbx_description
1 polymer ?
#
loop_
_entity_poly.entity_id
_entity_poly.type
_entity_poly.pdbx_seq_one_letter_code
_entity_poly.pdbx_strand_id
1 'polypeptide(L)' 'MDTRLSHEQPRLQLPGENECETFRMRMIAQLYQIECYRREQWQQRGRLLSHNQAAVEWIACYAEDFPDSAAVNLRGGGRS' A
#
# COMPACT_ATOMS: atom_id res chain seq x y z
N MET A 1 0.42 1.23 -51.33
CA MET A 1 -0.98 1.20 -50.83
C MET A 1 -0.92 0.53 -49.48
N ASP A 2 -0.62 1.35 -48.49
CA ASP A 2 -0.41 1.00 -47.10
C ASP A 2 -1.73 0.65 -46.44
N THR A 3 -1.79 -0.48 -45.77
CA THR A 3 -2.58 -0.58 -44.54
C THR A 3 -1.93 -1.64 -43.67
N ARG A 4 -0.87 -1.21 -42.96
CA ARG A 4 -0.54 -1.78 -41.66
C ARG A 4 -1.83 -1.76 -40.86
N LEU A 5 -2.54 -2.88 -40.81
CA LEU A 5 -3.52 -3.13 -39.77
C LEU A 5 -2.70 -3.34 -38.49
N SER A 6 -2.26 -2.21 -37.95
CA SER A 6 -1.90 -2.06 -36.55
C SER A 6 -3.13 -2.50 -35.78
N HIS A 7 -3.14 -3.77 -35.42
CA HIS A 7 -4.09 -4.30 -34.46
C HIS A 7 -3.65 -3.76 -33.09
N GLU A 8 -3.86 -2.45 -32.91
CA GLU A 8 -3.77 -1.81 -31.61
C GLU A 8 -4.94 -2.39 -30.82
N GLN A 9 -4.68 -3.51 -30.16
CA GLN A 9 -5.58 -4.02 -29.15
C GLN A 9 -5.76 -2.88 -28.14
N PRO A 10 -6.98 -2.32 -28.00
CA PRO A 10 -7.23 -1.42 -26.90
C PRO A 10 -7.20 -2.33 -25.68
N ARG A 11 -6.08 -2.32 -24.94
CA ARG A 11 -6.08 -2.84 -23.58
C ARG A 11 -7.10 -1.98 -22.85
N LEU A 12 -8.30 -2.51 -22.68
CA LEU A 12 -9.29 -2.00 -21.75
C LEU A 12 -8.65 -2.06 -20.36
N GLN A 13 -7.91 -1.01 -20.01
CA GLN A 13 -7.60 -0.72 -18.64
C GLN A 13 -8.90 -0.17 -18.06
N LEU A 14 -9.65 -1.04 -17.38
CA LEU A 14 -10.81 -0.59 -16.64
C LEU A 14 -10.29 0.29 -15.49
N PRO A 15 -10.72 1.56 -15.42
CA PRO A 15 -10.35 2.42 -14.30
C PRO A 15 -11.19 2.02 -13.08
N GLY A 16 -10.54 1.59 -12.00
CA GLY A 16 -11.17 1.46 -10.68
C GLY A 16 -10.97 0.13 -9.93
N GLU A 17 -10.51 -0.92 -10.59
CA GLU A 17 -10.26 -2.23 -9.93
C GLU A 17 -8.91 -2.27 -9.17
N ASN A 18 -7.92 -1.53 -9.68
CA ASN A 18 -6.55 -1.54 -9.16
C ASN A 18 -6.38 -0.81 -7.83
N GLU A 19 -7.17 0.22 -7.52
CA GLU A 19 -7.02 0.98 -6.27
C GLU A 19 -7.51 0.16 -5.07
N CYS A 20 -8.67 -0.49 -5.20
CA CYS A 20 -9.21 -1.41 -4.20
C CYS A 20 -8.29 -2.63 -3.99
N GLU A 21 -7.69 -3.15 -5.05
CA GLU A 21 -6.70 -4.23 -4.94
C GLU A 21 -5.40 -3.76 -4.29
N THR A 22 -4.87 -2.60 -4.68
CA THR A 22 -3.68 -1.99 -4.09
C THR A 22 -3.88 -1.72 -2.60
N PHE A 23 -5.03 -1.18 -2.21
CA PHE A 23 -5.36 -0.94 -0.81
C PHE A 23 -5.43 -2.24 -0.01
N ARG A 24 -6.08 -3.27 -0.57
CA ARG A 24 -6.14 -4.61 0.05
C ARG A 24 -4.75 -5.21 0.22
N MET A 25 -3.89 -5.13 -0.80
CA MET A 25 -2.52 -5.62 -0.74
C MET A 25 -1.70 -4.88 0.32
N ARG A 26 -1.86 -3.55 0.44
CA ARG A 26 -1.23 -2.77 1.51
C ARG A 26 -1.69 -3.23 2.90
N MET A 27 -2.99 -3.47 3.08
CA MET A 27 -3.53 -3.96 4.35
C MET A 27 -2.99 -5.34 4.72
N ILE A 28 -2.90 -6.27 3.76
CA ILE A 28 -2.31 -7.60 3.97
C ILE A 28 -0.83 -7.49 4.35
N ALA A 29 -0.08 -6.63 3.65
CA ALA A 29 1.33 -6.40 3.96
C ALA A 29 1.51 -5.85 5.39
N GLN A 30 0.66 -4.93 5.82
CA GLN A 30 0.69 -4.41 7.20
C GLN A 30 0.38 -5.50 8.24
N LEU A 31 -0.59 -6.38 7.98
CA LEU A 31 -0.87 -7.52 8.88
C LEU A 31 0.33 -8.47 9.02
N TYR A 32 1.02 -8.75 7.91
CA TYR A 32 2.24 -9.55 7.92
C TYR A 32 3.34 -8.89 8.76
N GLN A 33 3.56 -7.59 8.57
CA GLN A 33 4.57 -6.85 9.32
C GLN A 33 4.28 -6.81 10.83
N ILE A 34 3.03 -6.61 11.24
CA ILE A 34 2.62 -6.64 12.65
C ILE A 34 2.91 -8.03 13.26
N GLU A 35 2.67 -9.11 12.53
CA GLU A 35 2.96 -10.46 13.01
C GLU A 35 4.47 -10.73 13.11
N CYS A 36 5.25 -10.25 12.15
CA CYS A 36 6.71 -10.29 12.21
C CYS A 36 7.23 -9.54 13.45
N TYR A 37 6.76 -8.31 13.67
CA TYR A 37 7.11 -7.53 14.86
C TYR A 37 6.73 -8.27 16.15
N ARG A 38 5.52 -8.81 16.24
CA ARG A 38 5.07 -9.57 17.42
C ARG A 38 5.98 -10.75 17.72
N ARG A 39 6.40 -11.50 16.69
CA ARG A 39 7.33 -12.62 16.82
C ARG A 39 8.74 -12.15 17.19
N GLU A 40 9.21 -11.07 16.59
CA GLU A 40 10.50 -10.48 16.90
C GLU A 40 10.58 -10.03 18.37
N GLN A 41 9.54 -9.38 18.88
CA GLN A 41 9.44 -8.96 20.28
C GLN A 41 9.50 -10.16 21.24
N TRP A 42 8.92 -11.29 20.84
CA TRP A 42 9.06 -12.53 21.60
C TRP A 42 10.48 -13.10 21.52
N GLN A 43 11.02 -13.26 20.30
CA GLN A 43 12.29 -13.93 20.06
C GLN A 43 13.51 -13.14 20.56
N GLN A 44 13.51 -11.82 20.40
CA GLN A 44 14.65 -10.97 20.75
C GLN A 44 14.53 -10.34 22.12
N ARG A 45 13.30 -10.04 22.57
CA ARG A 45 13.06 -9.29 23.81
C ARG A 45 12.29 -10.07 24.87
N GLY A 46 11.84 -11.29 24.57
CA GLY A 46 11.03 -12.10 25.50
C GLY A 46 9.65 -11.50 25.82
N ARG A 47 9.20 -10.51 25.04
CA ARG A 47 7.91 -9.83 25.27
C ARG A 47 6.81 -10.58 24.55
N LEU A 48 5.88 -11.15 25.31
CA LEU A 48 4.69 -11.79 24.74
C LEU A 48 3.60 -10.73 24.53
N LEU A 49 3.48 -10.25 23.29
CA LEU A 49 2.45 -9.28 22.92
C LEU A 49 1.20 -9.99 22.39
N SER A 50 0.03 -9.49 22.80
CA SER A 50 -1.22 -9.76 22.09
C SER A 50 -1.21 -9.10 20.71
N HIS A 51 -2.05 -9.58 19.78
CA HIS A 51 -2.19 -8.98 18.46
C HIS A 51 -2.56 -7.49 18.53
N ASN A 52 -3.43 -7.11 19.47
CA ASN A 52 -3.87 -5.74 19.63
C ASN A 52 -2.72 -4.84 20.15
N GLN A 53 -1.94 -5.31 21.13
CA GLN A 53 -0.76 -4.57 21.61
C GLN A 53 0.30 -4.43 20.51
N ALA A 54 0.58 -5.49 19.76
CA ALA A 54 1.53 -5.43 18.65
C ALA A 54 1.09 -4.43 17.58
N ALA A 55 -0.20 -4.40 17.24
CA ALA A 55 -0.75 -3.44 16.28
C ALA A 55 -0.62 -1.99 16.78
N VAL A 56 -0.97 -1.71 18.03
CA VAL A 56 -0.85 -0.36 18.62
C VAL A 56 0.61 0.10 18.64
N GLU A 57 1.54 -0.76 19.10
CA GLU A 57 2.97 -0.44 19.10
C GLU A 57 3.51 -0.24 17.67
N TRP A 58 3.12 -1.10 16.72
CA TRP A 58 3.52 -0.98 15.32
C TRP A 58 3.06 0.34 14.70
N ILE A 59 1.78 0.69 14.87
CA ILE A 59 1.23 1.96 14.37
C ILE A 59 1.99 3.13 15.02
N ALA A 60 2.23 3.11 16.33
CA ALA A 60 2.96 4.20 16.99
C ALA A 60 4.40 4.39 16.46
N CYS A 61 5.08 3.32 16.05
CA CYS A 61 6.44 3.38 15.54
C CYS A 61 6.54 3.74 14.04
N TYR A 62 5.55 3.33 13.23
CA TYR A 62 5.65 3.36 11.77
C TYR A 62 4.51 4.14 11.09
N ALA A 63 3.57 4.74 11.83
CA ALA A 63 2.49 5.55 11.26
C ALA A 63 3.00 6.81 10.55
N GLU A 64 4.12 7.37 11.01
CA GLU A 64 4.73 8.58 10.44
C GLU A 64 5.27 8.35 9.01
N ASP A 65 5.58 7.10 8.64
CA ASP A 65 6.06 6.72 7.32
C ASP A 65 4.94 6.47 6.30
N PHE A 66 3.66 6.57 6.71
CA PHE A 66 2.56 6.45 5.75
C PHE A 66 2.55 7.67 4.85
N PRO A 67 2.60 7.48 3.51
CA PRO A 67 2.49 8.60 2.59
C PRO A 67 1.14 9.26 2.80
N ASP A 68 1.16 10.54 3.19
CA ASP A 68 -0.04 11.36 3.28
C ASP A 68 -0.65 11.45 1.89
N SER A 69 -1.70 10.65 1.66
CA SER A 69 -2.34 10.50 0.36
C SER A 69 -2.95 11.83 -0.15
N ALA A 70 -2.99 12.86 0.71
CA ALA A 70 -3.38 14.22 0.37
C ALA A 70 -2.40 14.94 -0.59
N ALA A 71 -1.11 14.59 -0.62
CA ALA A 71 -0.11 15.36 -1.38
C ALA A 71 -0.09 15.09 -2.90
N VAL A 72 -0.84 14.08 -3.39
CA VAL A 72 -0.79 13.68 -4.81
C VAL A 72 -1.73 14.51 -5.72
N ASN A 73 -2.59 15.37 -5.17
CA ASN A 73 -3.61 16.09 -5.96
C ASN A 73 -3.36 17.61 -6.18
N LEU A 74 -2.20 18.17 -5.85
CA LEU A 74 -1.93 19.62 -6.04
C LEU A 74 -0.86 19.96 -7.09
N ARG A 75 -0.40 19.00 -7.91
CA ARG A 75 0.60 19.25 -8.97
C ARG A 75 0.04 19.19 -10.40
N GLY A 76 -1.19 19.69 -10.62
CA GLY A 76 -1.86 19.63 -11.92
C GLY A 76 -2.61 20.88 -12.40
N GLY A 77 -2.54 22.02 -11.72
CA GLY A 77 -3.29 23.22 -12.11
C GLY A 77 -2.51 24.51 -11.90
N GLY A 78 -1.79 24.96 -12.92
CA GLY A 78 -1.09 26.24 -12.87
C GLY A 78 0.05 26.34 -13.87
N ARG A 79 -0.27 26.44 -15.16
CA ARG A 79 0.59 27.15 -16.11
C ARG A 79 -0.26 28.18 -16.85
N SER A 80 0.24 29.41 -16.75
CA SER A 80 -0.22 30.69 -17.30
C SER A 80 -0.67 30.67 -18.74
#